data_AF-A0A0M4DIH5-F1
#
_entry.id   AF-A0A0M4DIH5-F1
#
_cell.length_a   1.000
_cell.length_b   1.000
_cell.length_c   1.000
_cell.angle_alpha   90.00
_cell.angle_beta   90.00
_cell.angle_gamma   90.00
#
_symmetry.space_group_name_H-M   'P 1'
#
loop_
_entity.id
_entity.type
_entity.pdbx_description
1 polymer ?
#
loop_
_entity_poly.entity_id
_entity_poly.type
_entity_poly.pdbx_seq_one_letter_code
_entity_poly.pdbx_strand_id
1 'polypeptide(L)'
;MFNLAISLLVCALAVVTLYFLAGLNIWYVAIIALIAFAGVYILLMRHVMKKVGDLMEIAQRDIQAGRIEKAVKTLESGYKYGAWQFYVKPQIDAQIGMLLYLRRDFAKAFEFLQKGFVRHWVAMAMLGICYMKRNKTAKMIETFQKATAATKKEPLLWNLYALCLDKVGEKEKAIAAMEKGIKKCGGDEHLEANLQALRVGNRMRMQDYGDMWYQFHLEKPGALIKQQTKAIQGRRKIVRR
;
A
#
# COMPACT_ATOMS: atom_id res chain seq x y z
N MET A 1 13.19 -12.10 -14.78
CA MET A 1 13.45 -10.66 -14.59
C MET A 1 14.18 -10.12 -15.79
N PHE A 2 13.44 -9.86 -16.87
CA PHE A 2 14.04 -9.48 -18.16
C PHE A 2 14.87 -8.21 -18.07
N ASN A 3 14.43 -7.20 -17.30
CA ASN A 3 15.20 -5.97 -17.12
C ASN A 3 16.60 -6.24 -16.56
N LEU A 4 16.68 -7.05 -15.50
CA LEU A 4 17.96 -7.38 -14.88
C LEU A 4 18.86 -8.19 -15.83
N ALA A 5 18.28 -9.18 -16.51
CA ALA A 5 19.03 -10.03 -17.45
C ALA A 5 19.60 -9.22 -18.63
N ILE A 6 18.78 -8.35 -19.24
CA ILE A 6 19.21 -7.48 -20.35
C ILE A 6 20.30 -6.53 -19.88
N SER A 7 20.12 -5.88 -18.72
CA SER A 7 21.14 -4.97 -18.17
C SER A 7 22.46 -5.69 -17.88
N LEU A 8 22.42 -6.90 -17.30
CA LEU A 8 23.63 -7.70 -17.05
C LEU A 8 24.32 -8.09 -18.36
N LEU A 9 23.55 -8.43 -19.40
CA LEU A 9 24.09 -8.74 -20.72
C LEU A 9 24.80 -7.51 -21.32
N VAL A 10 24.20 -6.32 -21.23
CA VAL A 10 24.85 -5.08 -21.69
C VAL A 10 26.14 -4.80 -20.90
N CYS A 11 26.13 -5.04 -19.58
CA CYS A 11 27.32 -4.90 -18.75
C CYS A 11 28.45 -5.85 -19.21
N ALA A 12 28.13 -7.13 -19.41
CA ALA A 12 29.10 -8.13 -19.86
C ALA A 12 29.66 -7.79 -21.25
N LEU A 13 28.81 -7.37 -22.18
CA LEU A 13 29.26 -6.91 -23.51
C LEU A 13 30.17 -5.69 -23.39
N ALA A 14 29.82 -4.69 -22.58
CA ALA A 14 30.64 -3.51 -22.37
C ALA A 14 32.03 -3.87 -21.84
N VAL A 15 32.12 -4.77 -20.85
CA VAL A 15 33.40 -5.24 -20.31
C VAL A 15 34.22 -5.95 -21.38
N VAL A 16 33.62 -6.88 -22.13
CA VAL A 16 34.33 -7.61 -23.18
C VAL A 16 34.84 -6.67 -24.26
N THR A 17 34.02 -5.73 -24.73
CA THR A 17 34.42 -4.77 -25.76
C THR A 17 35.50 -3.80 -25.30
N LEU A 18 35.37 -3.25 -24.09
CA LEU A 18 36.28 -2.19 -23.63
C LEU A 18 37.60 -2.76 -23.11
N TYR A 19 37.59 -3.95 -22.50
CA TYR A 19 38.80 -4.59 -21.99
C TYR A 19 39.57 -5.34 -23.09
N PHE A 20 38.91 -6.22 -23.85
CA PHE A 20 39.59 -7.07 -24.82
C PHE A 20 39.80 -6.40 -26.19
N LEU A 21 38.87 -5.57 -26.67
CA LEU A 21 39.02 -4.92 -27.98
C LEU A 21 39.67 -3.53 -27.89
N ALA A 22 39.34 -2.73 -26.87
CA ALA A 22 39.87 -1.36 -26.74
C ALA A 22 41.12 -1.24 -25.84
N GLY A 23 41.51 -2.32 -25.13
CA GLY A 23 42.72 -2.33 -24.29
C GLY A 23 42.69 -1.34 -23.12
N LEU A 24 41.50 -0.91 -22.69
CA LEU A 24 41.35 0.11 -21.65
C LEU A 24 41.72 -0.46 -20.27
N ASN A 25 42.21 0.42 -19.38
CA ASN A 25 42.48 0.06 -17.99
C ASN A 25 41.21 -0.46 -17.31
N ILE A 26 41.35 -1.55 -16.56
CA ILE A 26 40.24 -2.26 -15.92
C ILE A 26 39.36 -1.38 -15.03
N TRP A 27 39.94 -0.36 -14.39
CA TRP A 27 39.18 0.61 -13.58
C TRP A 27 38.22 1.46 -14.42
N TYR A 28 38.67 1.95 -15.59
CA TYR A 28 37.81 2.72 -16.50
C TYR A 28 36.74 1.83 -17.12
N VAL A 29 37.08 0.60 -17.51
CA VAL A 29 36.13 -0.38 -18.02
C VAL A 29 35.02 -0.67 -16.99
N ALA A 30 35.40 -0.90 -15.72
CA ALA A 30 34.44 -1.19 -14.67
C ALA A 30 33.44 -0.04 -14.44
N ILE A 31 33.91 1.20 -14.43
CA ILE A 31 33.06 2.39 -14.28
C ILE A 31 32.10 2.53 -15.47
N ILE A 32 32.60 2.43 -16.71
CA ILE A 32 31.77 2.58 -17.91
C ILE A 32 30.73 1.45 -17.99
N ALA A 33 31.11 0.21 -17.71
CA ALA A 33 30.20 -0.93 -17.71
C ALA A 33 29.11 -0.79 -16.64
N LEU A 34 29.45 -0.29 -15.44
CA LEU A 34 28.49 -0.02 -14.37
C LEU A 34 27.50 1.09 -14.76
N ILE A 35 27.97 2.15 -15.41
CA ILE A 35 27.10 3.23 -15.92
C ILE A 35 26.17 2.71 -17.01
N ALA A 36 26.70 1.92 -17.95
CA ALA A 36 25.89 1.29 -19.01
C ALA A 36 24.81 0.36 -18.43
N PHE A 37 25.20 -0.49 -17.47
CA PHE A 37 24.27 -1.33 -16.71
C PHE A 37 23.14 -0.51 -16.06
N ALA A 38 23.52 0.50 -15.28
CA ALA A 38 22.58 1.33 -14.54
C ALA A 38 21.65 2.11 -15.48
N GLY A 39 22.19 2.69 -16.55
CA GLY A 39 21.44 3.44 -17.56
C GLY A 39 20.38 2.58 -18.23
N VAL A 40 20.77 1.40 -18.75
CA VAL A 40 19.83 0.47 -19.38
C VAL A 40 18.79 -0.03 -18.39
N TYR A 41 19.21 -0.38 -17.16
CA TYR A 41 18.27 -0.86 -16.13
C TYR A 41 17.23 0.19 -15.76
N ILE A 42 17.64 1.45 -15.57
CA ILE A 42 16.73 2.55 -15.23
C ILE A 42 15.77 2.84 -16.38
N LEU A 43 16.22 2.81 -17.63
CA LEU A 43 15.36 3.04 -18.80
C LEU A 43 14.30 1.94 -18.94
N LEU A 44 14.69 0.67 -18.86
CA LEU A 44 13.76 -0.45 -18.92
C LEU A 44 12.79 -0.44 -17.72
N MET A 45 13.29 -0.12 -16.52
CA MET A 45 12.46 0.04 -15.32
C MET A 45 11.41 1.13 -15.53
N ARG A 46 11.80 2.32 -16.00
CA ARG A 46 10.87 3.43 -16.28
C ARG A 46 9.85 3.06 -17.36
N HIS A 47 10.27 2.35 -18.41
CA HIS A 47 9.37 1.90 -19.46
C HIS A 47 8.28 0.96 -18.92
N VAL A 48 8.68 -0.07 -18.17
CA VAL A 48 7.73 -1.02 -17.56
C VAL A 48 6.81 -0.32 -16.57
N MET A 49 7.36 0.56 -15.72
CA MET A 49 6.59 1.32 -14.73
C MET A 49 5.57 2.26 -15.38
N LYS A 50 5.91 2.87 -16.52
CA LYS A 50 4.96 3.67 -17.30
C LYS A 50 3.79 2.81 -17.79
N LYS A 51 4.06 1.63 -18.37
CA LYS A 51 3.00 0.71 -18.82
C LYS A 51 2.12 0.19 -17.68
N VAL A 52 2.71 -0.10 -16.53
CA VAL A 52 1.95 -0.47 -15.32
C VAL A 52 1.11 0.72 -14.85
N GLY A 53 1.66 1.94 -14.86
CA GLY A 53 0.93 3.17 -14.54
C GLY A 53 -0.28 3.39 -15.44
N ASP A 54 -0.11 3.27 -16.77
CA ASP A 54 -1.21 3.39 -17.74
C ASP A 54 -2.34 2.40 -17.44
N LEU A 55 -2.01 1.16 -17.08
CA LEU A 55 -3.00 0.15 -16.66
C LEU A 55 -3.74 0.55 -15.38
N MET A 56 -3.02 1.09 -14.39
CA MET A 56 -3.64 1.55 -13.14
C MET A 56 -4.61 2.71 -13.39
N GLU A 57 -4.26 3.64 -14.28
CA GLU A 57 -5.15 4.74 -14.67
C GLU A 57 -6.41 4.26 -15.40
N ILE A 58 -6.28 3.27 -16.29
CA ILE A 58 -7.44 2.66 -16.96
C ILE A 58 -8.34 1.97 -15.92
N ALA A 59 -7.74 1.18 -15.02
CA ALA A 59 -8.47 0.51 -13.95
C ALA A 59 -9.19 1.53 -13.05
N GLN A 60 -8.53 2.63 -12.67
CA GLN A 60 -9.13 3.69 -11.86
C GLN A 60 -10.32 4.35 -12.56
N ARG A 61 -10.22 4.61 -13.86
CA ARG A 61 -11.35 5.12 -14.65
C ARG A 61 -12.51 4.14 -14.71
N ASP A 62 -12.23 2.85 -14.89
CA ASP A 62 -13.26 1.81 -14.85
C ASP A 62 -13.91 1.70 -13.47
N ILE A 63 -13.15 1.88 -12.38
CA ILE A 63 -13.68 1.93 -11.01
C ILE A 63 -14.64 3.12 -10.83
N GLN A 64 -14.23 4.31 -11.27
CA GLN A 64 -15.07 5.51 -11.20
C GLN A 64 -16.37 5.36 -12.03
N ALA A 65 -16.31 4.61 -13.14
CA ALA A 65 -17.47 4.28 -13.95
C ALA A 65 -18.32 3.11 -13.40
N GLY A 66 -17.99 2.57 -12.21
CA GLY A 66 -18.67 1.43 -11.61
C GLY A 66 -18.41 0.08 -12.28
N ARG A 67 -17.47 0.01 -13.24
CA ARG A 67 -17.13 -1.19 -14.02
C ARG A 67 -16.05 -2.02 -13.32
N ILE A 68 -16.34 -2.51 -12.13
CA ILE A 68 -15.33 -3.07 -11.24
C ILE A 68 -14.74 -4.39 -11.78
N GLU A 69 -15.54 -5.27 -12.35
CA GLU A 69 -15.08 -6.53 -12.97
C GLU A 69 -14.11 -6.25 -14.12
N LYS A 70 -14.39 -5.20 -14.89
CA LYS A 70 -13.51 -4.77 -15.99
C LYS A 70 -12.20 -4.20 -15.44
N ALA A 71 -12.26 -3.38 -14.39
CA ALA A 71 -11.06 -2.88 -13.73
C ALA A 71 -10.15 -4.01 -13.21
N VAL A 72 -10.73 -5.06 -12.60
CA VAL A 72 -9.98 -6.25 -12.18
C VAL A 72 -9.29 -6.91 -13.38
N LYS A 73 -10.01 -7.19 -14.47
CA LYS A 73 -9.43 -7.77 -15.68
C LYS A 73 -8.30 -6.91 -16.28
N THR A 74 -8.47 -5.59 -16.27
CA THR A 74 -7.42 -4.65 -16.70
C THR A 74 -6.17 -4.77 -15.83
N LEU A 75 -6.32 -4.84 -14.50
CA LEU A 75 -5.21 -5.04 -13.58
C LEU A 75 -4.52 -6.40 -13.78
N GLU A 76 -5.30 -7.47 -13.95
CA GLU A 76 -4.77 -8.82 -14.22
C GLU A 76 -3.95 -8.88 -15.51
N SER A 77 -4.32 -8.11 -16.53
CA SER A 77 -3.54 -8.00 -17.78
C SER A 77 -2.11 -7.47 -17.55
N GLY A 78 -1.87 -6.81 -16.41
CA GLY A 78 -0.57 -6.33 -15.98
C GLY A 78 0.38 -7.43 -15.50
N TYR A 79 -0.10 -8.64 -15.21
CA TYR A 79 0.76 -9.73 -14.72
C TYR A 79 1.87 -10.11 -15.71
N LYS A 80 1.66 -9.86 -17.01
CA LYS A 80 2.71 -10.03 -18.05
C LYS A 80 3.97 -9.20 -17.75
N TYR A 81 3.84 -8.07 -17.06
CA TYR A 81 4.96 -7.23 -16.64
C TYR A 81 5.69 -7.75 -15.40
N GLY A 82 5.13 -8.74 -14.69
CA GLY A 82 5.76 -9.38 -13.53
C GLY A 82 7.08 -10.08 -13.87
N ALA A 83 7.23 -10.62 -15.09
CA ALA A 83 8.49 -11.21 -15.55
C ALA A 83 9.57 -10.15 -15.87
N TRP A 84 9.14 -8.91 -16.14
CA TRP A 84 10.01 -7.80 -16.51
C TRP A 84 10.57 -7.08 -15.31
N GLN A 85 9.74 -6.84 -14.28
CA GLN A 85 10.13 -6.03 -13.13
C GLN A 85 9.63 -6.59 -11.78
N PHE A 86 10.50 -6.45 -10.77
CA PHE A 86 10.25 -6.93 -9.43
C PHE A 86 9.07 -6.17 -8.83
N TYR A 87 8.35 -6.85 -7.93
CA TYR A 87 7.21 -6.30 -7.19
C TYR A 87 5.99 -5.89 -8.03
N VAL A 88 6.04 -5.94 -9.36
CA VAL A 88 4.88 -5.62 -10.21
C VAL A 88 3.71 -6.55 -9.93
N LYS A 89 3.94 -7.86 -9.87
CA LYS A 89 2.87 -8.83 -9.56
C LYS A 89 2.27 -8.59 -8.15
N PRO A 90 3.06 -8.52 -7.07
CA PRO A 90 2.54 -8.12 -5.75
C PRO A 90 1.84 -6.76 -5.73
N GLN A 91 2.29 -5.78 -6.52
CA GLN A 91 1.66 -4.47 -6.60
C GLN A 91 0.28 -4.56 -7.23
N ILE A 92 0.13 -5.33 -8.31
CA ILE A 92 -1.16 -5.62 -8.95
C ILE A 92 -2.08 -6.38 -7.99
N ASP A 93 -1.56 -7.41 -7.31
CA ASP A 93 -2.31 -8.19 -6.31
C ASP A 93 -2.83 -7.29 -5.17
N ALA A 94 -2.02 -6.34 -4.70
CA ALA A 94 -2.45 -5.38 -3.68
C ALA A 94 -3.62 -4.50 -4.17
N GLN A 95 -3.56 -4.00 -5.40
CA GLN A 95 -4.63 -3.16 -5.97
C GLN A 95 -5.93 -3.94 -6.18
N ILE A 96 -5.86 -5.14 -6.76
CA ILE A 96 -7.02 -6.02 -6.92
C ILE A 96 -7.61 -6.37 -5.54
N GLY A 97 -6.76 -6.73 -4.58
CA GLY A 97 -7.17 -7.04 -3.22
C GLY A 97 -7.90 -5.89 -2.54
N MET A 98 -7.39 -4.66 -2.66
CA MET A 98 -8.05 -3.46 -2.15
C MET A 98 -9.40 -3.20 -2.81
N LEU A 99 -9.46 -3.33 -4.13
CA LEU A 99 -10.70 -3.13 -4.89
C LEU A 99 -11.80 -4.12 -4.48
N LEU A 100 -11.45 -5.39 -4.32
CA LEU A 100 -12.36 -6.42 -3.82
C LEU A 100 -12.76 -6.17 -2.36
N TYR A 101 -11.83 -5.68 -1.53
CA TYR A 101 -12.10 -5.32 -0.14
C TYR A 101 -13.12 -4.19 -0.04
N LEU A 102 -12.98 -3.14 -0.85
CA LEU A 102 -13.91 -2.01 -0.94
C LEU A 102 -15.31 -2.43 -1.37
N ARG A 103 -15.40 -3.47 -2.23
CA ARG A 103 -16.67 -4.12 -2.59
C ARG A 103 -17.22 -5.06 -1.54
N ARG A 104 -16.51 -5.23 -0.42
CA ARG A 104 -16.83 -6.17 0.66
C ARG A 104 -16.77 -7.64 0.24
N ASP A 105 -16.13 -7.98 -0.87
CA ASP A 105 -15.77 -9.35 -1.21
C ASP A 105 -14.50 -9.75 -0.44
N PHE A 106 -14.63 -9.84 0.89
CA PHE A 106 -13.51 -10.07 1.80
C PHE A 106 -12.87 -11.46 1.63
N ALA A 107 -13.59 -12.42 1.04
CA ALA A 107 -13.08 -13.74 0.76
C ALA A 107 -12.03 -13.67 -0.35
N LYS A 108 -12.40 -13.14 -1.53
CA LYS A 108 -11.47 -13.00 -2.65
C LYS A 108 -10.41 -11.95 -2.36
N ALA A 109 -10.78 -10.82 -1.74
CA ALA A 109 -9.83 -9.79 -1.36
C ALA A 109 -8.66 -10.36 -0.55
N PHE A 110 -8.94 -11.25 0.40
CA PHE A 110 -7.91 -11.87 1.24
C PHE A 110 -6.89 -12.66 0.42
N GLU A 111 -7.31 -13.42 -0.60
CA GLU A 111 -6.41 -14.22 -1.44
C GLU A 111 -5.39 -13.36 -2.20
N PHE A 112 -5.84 -12.20 -2.69
CA PHE A 112 -4.99 -11.23 -3.38
C PHE A 112 -4.15 -10.41 -2.40
N LEU A 113 -4.74 -9.92 -1.31
CA LEU A 113 -4.05 -9.13 -0.30
C LEU A 113 -2.88 -9.90 0.34
N GLN A 114 -2.99 -11.22 0.54
CA GLN A 114 -1.88 -12.05 1.02
C GLN A 114 -0.67 -12.09 0.10
N LYS A 115 -0.88 -11.93 -1.21
CA LYS A 115 0.18 -11.88 -2.24
C LYS A 115 0.62 -10.45 -2.53
N GLY A 116 -0.06 -9.48 -1.92
CA GLY A 116 0.11 -8.05 -2.14
C GLY A 116 1.47 -7.50 -1.73
N PHE A 117 1.82 -6.36 -2.30
CA PHE A 117 3.09 -5.68 -2.02
C PHE A 117 3.13 -5.08 -0.61
N VAL A 118 4.10 -5.51 0.20
CA VAL A 118 4.24 -5.14 1.62
C VAL A 118 4.40 -3.62 1.84
N ARG A 119 4.97 -2.88 0.89
CA ARG A 119 5.09 -1.41 1.01
C ARG A 119 3.78 -0.68 0.74
N HIS A 120 2.77 -1.36 0.21
CA HIS A 120 1.43 -0.80 0.08
C HIS A 120 0.70 -0.87 1.42
N TRP A 121 0.89 0.14 2.27
CA TRP A 121 0.41 0.10 3.65
C TRP A 121 -1.11 -0.07 3.77
N VAL A 122 -1.91 0.52 2.86
CA VAL A 122 -3.37 0.39 2.89
C VAL A 122 -3.80 -1.06 2.70
N ALA A 123 -3.28 -1.73 1.66
CA ALA A 123 -3.50 -3.15 1.41
C ALA A 123 -3.07 -4.02 2.61
N MET A 124 -1.91 -3.72 3.22
CA MET A 124 -1.46 -4.41 4.43
C MET A 124 -2.38 -4.19 5.62
N ALA A 125 -2.90 -2.97 5.82
CA ALA A 125 -3.86 -2.68 6.88
C ALA A 125 -5.19 -3.43 6.65
N MET A 126 -5.68 -3.46 5.40
CA MET A 126 -6.85 -4.27 5.02
C MET A 126 -6.61 -5.76 5.27
N LEU A 127 -5.43 -6.28 4.93
CA LEU A 127 -5.03 -7.67 5.23
C LEU A 127 -5.00 -7.94 6.74
N GLY A 128 -4.41 -7.03 7.53
CA GLY A 128 -4.37 -7.11 8.99
C GLY A 128 -5.77 -7.17 9.58
N ILE A 129 -6.70 -6.34 9.08
CA ILE A 129 -8.11 -6.36 9.47
C ILE A 129 -8.79 -7.67 9.06
N CYS A 130 -8.53 -8.21 7.87
CA CYS A 130 -9.02 -9.53 7.48
C CYS A 130 -8.55 -10.62 8.46
N TYR A 131 -7.29 -10.59 8.89
CA TYR A 131 -6.79 -11.52 9.91
C TYR A 131 -7.46 -11.32 11.27
N MET A 132 -7.68 -10.08 11.70
CA MET A 132 -8.43 -9.76 12.92
C MET A 132 -9.85 -10.34 12.89
N LYS A 133 -10.60 -10.09 11.81
CA LYS A 133 -11.98 -10.61 11.65
C LYS A 133 -12.06 -12.13 11.56
N ARG A 134 -10.95 -12.79 11.22
CA ARG A 134 -10.81 -14.26 11.20
C ARG A 134 -10.22 -14.82 12.50
N ASN A 135 -10.14 -14.02 13.57
CA ASN A 135 -9.54 -14.38 14.87
C ASN A 135 -8.08 -14.88 14.78
N LYS A 136 -7.33 -14.44 13.76
CA LYS A 136 -5.91 -14.76 13.58
C LYS A 136 -5.02 -13.64 14.12
N THR A 137 -5.07 -13.39 15.44
CA THR A 137 -4.40 -12.28 16.11
C THR A 137 -2.90 -12.22 15.84
N ALA A 138 -2.19 -13.35 15.90
CA ALA A 138 -0.74 -13.38 15.63
C ALA A 138 -0.41 -12.89 14.20
N LYS A 139 -1.18 -13.34 13.19
CA LYS A 139 -0.98 -12.90 11.80
C LYS A 139 -1.37 -11.45 11.58
N MET A 140 -2.39 -10.96 12.28
CA MET A 140 -2.74 -9.53 12.27
C MET A 140 -1.56 -8.68 12.77
N ILE A 141 -1.00 -9.04 13.92
CA ILE A 141 0.15 -8.34 14.53
C ILE A 141 1.36 -8.35 13.58
N GLU A 142 1.73 -9.52 13.05
CA GLU A 142 2.84 -9.65 12.10
C GLU A 142 2.63 -8.77 10.85
N THR A 143 1.41 -8.75 10.32
CA THR A 143 1.05 -7.96 9.14
C THR A 143 1.21 -6.46 9.41
N PHE A 144 0.69 -5.96 10.52
CA PHE A 144 0.84 -4.54 10.87
C PHE A 144 2.28 -4.16 11.24
N GLN A 145 3.05 -5.05 11.87
CA GLN A 145 4.47 -4.82 12.12
C GLN A 145 5.26 -4.69 10.82
N LYS A 146 4.99 -5.56 9.83
CA LYS A 146 5.57 -5.44 8.48
C LYS A 146 5.18 -4.12 7.82
N ALA A 147 3.91 -3.74 7.89
CA ALA A 147 3.41 -2.50 7.31
C ALA A 147 4.08 -1.26 7.92
N THR A 148 4.13 -1.17 9.25
CA THR A 148 4.73 -0.04 9.99
C THR A 148 6.26 0.00 9.86
N ALA A 149 6.91 -1.15 9.61
CA ALA A 149 8.33 -1.19 9.27
C ALA A 149 8.62 -0.65 7.86
N ALA A 150 7.73 -0.92 6.90
CA ALA A 150 7.85 -0.46 5.53
C ALA A 150 7.46 1.03 5.35
N THR A 151 6.43 1.48 6.07
CA THR A 151 5.87 2.84 5.99
C THR A 151 5.81 3.46 7.38
N LYS A 152 6.97 3.89 7.88
CA LYS A 152 7.14 4.33 9.28
C LYS A 152 6.47 5.66 9.61
N LYS A 153 6.31 6.54 8.62
CA LYS A 153 5.84 7.93 8.77
C LYS A 153 4.37 8.13 8.40
N GLU A 154 3.55 7.08 8.55
CA GLU A 154 2.11 7.12 8.22
C GLU A 154 1.28 7.06 9.52
N PRO A 155 0.75 8.18 10.02
CA PRO A 155 0.04 8.22 11.30
C PRO A 155 -1.22 7.33 11.34
N LEU A 156 -2.01 7.33 10.26
CA LEU A 156 -3.23 6.51 10.17
C LEU A 156 -2.91 5.02 10.29
N LEU A 157 -1.80 4.55 9.72
CA LEU A 157 -1.38 3.16 9.83
C LEU A 157 -1.10 2.75 11.28
N TRP A 158 -0.44 3.61 12.05
CA TRP A 158 -0.18 3.36 13.48
C TRP A 158 -1.48 3.35 14.30
N ASN A 159 -2.38 4.30 14.04
CA ASN A 159 -3.69 4.35 14.67
C ASN A 159 -4.55 3.11 14.33
N LEU A 160 -4.51 2.64 13.08
CA LEU A 160 -5.19 1.40 12.67
C LEU A 160 -4.64 0.18 13.39
N TYR A 161 -3.32 0.09 13.51
CA TYR A 161 -2.68 -1.01 14.22
C TYR A 161 -3.08 -1.03 15.69
N ALA A 162 -3.00 0.12 16.37
CA ALA A 162 -3.40 0.26 17.76
C ALA A 162 -4.90 -0.04 17.97
N LEU A 163 -5.77 0.42 17.08
CA LEU A 163 -7.19 0.08 17.10
C LEU A 163 -7.45 -1.41 16.93
N CYS A 164 -6.71 -2.08 16.04
CA CYS A 164 -6.87 -3.52 15.86
C CYS A 164 -6.39 -4.29 17.09
N LEU A 165 -5.30 -3.84 17.75
CA LEU A 165 -4.80 -4.41 19.00
C LEU A 165 -5.81 -4.23 20.15
N ASP A 166 -6.34 -3.02 20.32
CA ASP A 166 -7.37 -2.73 21.33
C ASP A 166 -8.63 -3.60 21.14
N LYS A 167 -9.08 -3.77 19.89
CA LYS A 167 -10.22 -4.63 19.54
C LYS A 167 -10.03 -6.11 19.87
N VAL A 168 -8.78 -6.59 19.93
CA VAL A 168 -8.46 -7.98 20.30
C VAL A 168 -8.03 -8.11 21.77
N GLY A 169 -8.21 -7.05 22.57
CA GLY A 169 -7.89 -7.05 24.01
C GLY A 169 -6.42 -6.81 24.35
N GLU A 170 -5.59 -6.44 23.38
CA GLU A 170 -4.14 -6.25 23.52
C GLU A 170 -3.80 -4.77 23.80
N LYS A 171 -4.44 -4.19 24.81
CA LYS A 171 -4.38 -2.74 25.10
C LYS A 171 -2.96 -2.23 25.36
N GLU A 172 -2.16 -2.96 26.14
CA GLU A 172 -0.76 -2.57 26.42
C GLU A 172 0.09 -2.54 25.14
N LYS A 173 -0.10 -3.51 24.25
CA LYS A 173 0.57 -3.51 22.94
C LYS A 173 0.09 -2.35 22.08
N ALA A 174 -1.19 -1.97 22.16
CA ALA A 174 -1.75 -0.84 21.42
C ALA A 174 -1.12 0.49 21.88
N ILE A 175 -0.95 0.69 23.20
CA ILE A 175 -0.26 1.85 23.77
C ILE A 175 1.19 1.90 23.29
N ALA A 176 1.94 0.80 23.43
CA ALA A 176 3.32 0.72 23.00
C ALA A 176 3.50 0.96 21.48
N ALA A 177 2.56 0.47 20.66
CA ALA A 177 2.54 0.73 19.23
C ALA A 177 2.36 2.21 18.90
N MET A 178 1.45 2.92 19.59
CA MET A 178 1.26 4.35 19.37
C MET A 178 2.43 5.19 19.85
N GLU A 179 3.02 4.89 21.00
CA GLU A 179 4.23 5.58 21.47
C GLU A 179 5.39 5.44 20.47
N LYS A 180 5.54 4.24 19.88
CA LYS A 180 6.48 4.03 18.79
C LYS A 180 6.09 4.82 17.54
N GLY A 181 4.81 4.85 17.19
CA GLY A 181 4.27 5.61 16.06
C GLY A 181 4.55 7.11 16.15
N ILE A 182 4.26 7.73 17.30
CA ILE A 182 4.52 9.16 17.57
C ILE A 182 5.99 9.50 17.35
N LYS A 183 6.91 8.67 17.90
CA LYS A 183 8.35 8.84 17.71
C LYS A 183 8.78 8.72 16.24
N LYS A 184 8.10 7.91 15.42
CA LYS A 184 8.42 7.72 13.99
C LYS A 184 7.80 8.78 13.08
N CYS A 185 6.63 9.31 13.45
CA CYS A 185 5.92 10.35 12.72
C CYS A 185 6.39 11.77 13.08
N GLY A 186 7.06 11.95 14.22
CA GLY A 186 7.62 13.25 14.62
C GLY A 186 6.64 14.15 15.37
N GLY A 187 5.74 13.57 16.19
CA GLY A 187 4.75 14.34 16.97
C GLY A 187 3.48 14.66 16.19
N ASP A 188 2.73 13.63 15.79
CA ASP A 188 1.46 13.76 15.08
C ASP A 188 0.31 13.95 16.08
N GLU A 189 -0.44 15.05 15.94
CA GLU A 189 -1.53 15.43 16.86
C GLU A 189 -2.64 14.35 16.94
N HIS A 190 -2.96 13.69 15.82
CA HIS A 190 -3.98 12.66 15.80
C HIS A 190 -3.55 11.41 16.57
N LEU A 191 -2.28 10.98 16.43
CA LEU A 191 -1.71 9.89 17.21
C LEU A 191 -1.66 10.20 18.70
N GLU A 192 -1.27 11.43 19.07
CA GLU A 192 -1.23 11.84 20.48
C GLU A 192 -2.62 11.87 21.10
N ALA A 193 -3.60 12.47 20.42
CA ALA A 193 -4.98 12.50 20.87
C ALA A 193 -5.57 11.08 21.04
N ASN A 194 -5.30 10.19 20.10
CA ASN A 194 -5.74 8.79 20.17
C ASN A 194 -5.01 8.00 21.25
N LEU A 195 -3.74 8.30 21.52
CA LEU A 195 -3.00 7.71 22.65
C LEU A 195 -3.60 8.10 23.99
N GLN A 196 -3.96 9.37 24.18
CA GLN A 196 -4.64 9.79 25.40
C GLN A 196 -6.01 9.14 25.54
N ALA A 197 -6.79 9.08 24.45
CA ALA A 197 -8.07 8.39 24.45
C ALA A 197 -7.90 6.92 24.86
N LEU A 198 -6.95 6.20 24.27
CA LEU A 198 -6.70 4.80 24.57
C LEU A 198 -6.29 4.58 26.04
N ARG A 199 -5.39 5.41 26.59
CA ARG A 199 -4.94 5.30 27.99
C ARG A 199 -6.12 5.40 28.96
N VAL A 200 -6.98 6.39 28.77
CA VAL A 200 -8.18 6.62 29.60
C VAL A 200 -9.29 5.60 29.32
N GLY A 201 -9.17 4.76 28.28
CA GLY A 201 -10.19 3.77 27.90
C GLY A 201 -11.32 4.34 27.05
N ASN A 202 -11.13 5.54 26.50
CA ASN A 202 -12.04 6.17 25.56
C ASN A 202 -11.82 5.66 24.13
N ARG A 203 -12.87 5.77 23.32
CA ARG A 203 -12.79 5.41 21.90
C ARG A 203 -11.87 6.36 21.14
N MET A 204 -10.95 5.79 20.35
CA MET A 204 -10.11 6.54 19.42
C MET A 204 -10.94 7.28 18.36
N ARG A 205 -10.53 8.52 18.06
CA ARG A 205 -11.13 9.47 17.12
C ARG A 205 -10.69 9.21 15.68
N MET A 206 -11.04 8.05 15.16
CA MET A 206 -10.64 7.65 13.80
C MET A 206 -11.35 8.43 12.70
N GLN A 207 -12.50 9.06 13.01
CA GLN A 207 -13.32 9.81 12.05
C GLN A 207 -12.59 11.03 11.48
N ASP A 208 -11.63 11.57 12.22
CA ASP A 208 -10.87 12.76 11.83
C ASP A 208 -10.01 12.49 10.56
N TYR A 209 -9.76 11.22 10.22
CA TYR A 209 -9.08 10.78 8.99
C TYR A 209 -9.98 10.70 7.74
N GLY A 210 -11.30 10.95 7.87
CA GLY A 210 -12.22 11.03 6.73
C GLY A 210 -12.28 9.78 5.85
N ASP A 211 -12.31 9.97 4.53
CA ASP A 211 -12.50 8.91 3.54
C ASP A 211 -11.44 7.79 3.64
N MET A 212 -10.20 8.14 3.99
CA MET A 212 -9.12 7.17 4.18
C MET A 212 -9.36 6.21 5.34
N TRP A 213 -10.20 6.59 6.32
CA TRP A 213 -10.61 5.71 7.40
C TRP A 213 -11.78 4.81 6.99
N TYR A 214 -12.77 5.35 6.26
CA TYR A 214 -14.01 4.61 5.94
C TYR A 214 -13.80 3.42 5.02
N GLN A 215 -12.76 3.43 4.17
CA GLN A 215 -12.38 2.30 3.32
C GLN A 215 -12.09 1.01 4.11
N PHE A 216 -11.74 1.09 5.39
CA PHE A 216 -11.40 -0.08 6.20
C PHE A 216 -12.62 -0.85 6.74
N HIS A 217 -13.84 -0.33 6.57
CA HIS A 217 -15.08 -1.01 6.95
C HIS A 217 -15.08 -1.50 8.43
N LEU A 218 -14.53 -0.65 9.31
CA LEU A 218 -14.50 -0.87 10.76
C LEU A 218 -15.58 -0.07 11.51
N GLU A 219 -16.25 0.86 10.84
CA GLU A 219 -17.41 1.57 11.38
C GLU A 219 -18.70 0.75 11.25
N LYS A 220 -19.63 0.95 12.20
CA LYS A 220 -20.97 0.38 12.10
C LYS A 220 -21.72 1.08 10.94
N PRO A 221 -22.43 0.34 10.07
CA PRO A 221 -23.15 0.91 8.92
C PRO A 221 -24.09 2.08 9.28
N GLY A 222 -24.75 2.04 10.45
CA GLY A 222 -25.65 3.13 10.88
C GLY A 222 -24.95 4.46 11.20
N ALA A 223 -23.66 4.44 11.57
CA ALA A 223 -22.89 5.66 11.81
C ALA A 223 -22.55 6.37 10.49
N LEU A 224 -22.20 5.60 9.45
CA LEU A 224 -21.93 6.08 8.09
C LEU A 224 -23.18 6.75 7.47
N ILE A 225 -24.35 6.14 7.60
CA ILE A 225 -25.61 6.70 7.07
C ILE A 225 -25.93 8.04 7.76
N LYS A 226 -25.85 8.10 9.10
CA LYS A 226 -26.14 9.34 9.85
C LYS A 226 -25.22 10.50 9.45
N GLN A 227 -23.97 10.21 9.11
CA GLN A 227 -23.00 11.21 8.69
C GLN A 227 -23.19 11.64 7.23
N GLN A 228 -23.47 10.69 6.32
CA GLN A 228 -23.85 11.01 4.94
C GLN A 228 -25.12 11.86 4.90
N THR A 229 -26.13 11.52 5.70
CA THR A 229 -27.36 12.31 5.84
C THR A 229 -27.07 13.71 6.39
N LYS A 230 -26.20 13.85 7.41
CA LYS A 230 -25.78 15.18 7.92
C LYS A 230 -25.01 16.01 6.88
N ALA A 231 -24.13 15.40 6.07
CA ALA A 231 -23.40 16.09 5.02
C ALA A 231 -24.33 16.58 3.88
N ILE A 232 -25.35 15.78 3.54
CA ILE A 232 -26.38 16.12 2.54
C ILE A 232 -27.32 17.21 3.08
N GLN A 233 -27.73 17.12 4.35
CA GLN A 233 -28.59 18.10 5.00
C GLN A 233 -27.86 19.43 5.27
N GLY A 234 -26.58 19.40 5.63
CA GLY A 234 -25.76 20.61 5.81
C GLY A 234 -25.51 21.39 4.51
N ARG A 235 -25.60 20.73 3.34
CA ARG A 235 -25.59 21.40 2.03
C ARG A 235 -26.93 22.01 1.64
N ARG A 236 -28.04 21.57 2.23
CA ARG A 236 -29.34 22.24 2.09
C ARG A 236 -29.37 23.40 3.08
N LYS A 237 -28.81 24.56 2.69
CA LYS A 237 -29.10 25.84 3.36
C LYS A 237 -30.63 25.95 3.43
N ILE A 238 -31.16 25.89 4.65
CA ILE A 238 -32.56 26.20 4.93
C ILE A 238 -32.74 27.65 4.47
N VAL A 239 -33.37 27.84 3.31
CA VAL A 239 -33.91 29.14 2.94
C VAL A 239 -35.09 29.34 3.88
N ARG A 240 -34.85 30.01 5.02
CA ARG A 240 -35.94 30.54 5.85
C ARG A 240 -36.63 31.60 4.99
N ARG A 241 -37.85 31.29 4.54
CA ARG A 241 -38.83 32.29 4.14
C ARG A 241 -39.48 32.85 5.39
#